data_AF-A0A9P3Z0Y1-F1
#
_entry.id   AF-A0A9P3Z0Y1-F1
#
_cell.length_a   1.000
_cell.length_b   1.000
_cell.length_c   1.000
_cell.angle_alpha   90.00
_cell.angle_beta   90.00
_cell.angle_gamma   90.00
#
_symmetry.space_group_name_H-M   'P 1'
#
loop_
_entity.id
_entity.type
_entity.pdbx_description
1 polymer ?
#
loop_
_entity_poly.entity_id
_entity_poly.type
_entity_poly.pdbx_seq_one_letter_code
_entity_poly.pdbx_strand_id
1 'polypeptide(L)'
;MDEKQIALEAMLAAKDSAHWAWWTMTATIFSVLISLGTLGMAFSALDTWRQQEMLKLKMEFKRSILELIYAMDSMPRNWSYHQINSARARLQASPEVANRVADPAQIYINKMALKDAFSDSTKAWIMCEHLFSETEIEGLWNKFRGEFRDYIMRGGDTNRLAGILESLNAKLKVL
;
A
#
# COMPACT_ATOMS: atom_id res chain seq x y z
N MET A 1 -12.51 -73.53 30.76
CA MET A 1 -12.35 -72.82 29.48
C MET A 1 -11.18 -73.49 28.78
N ASP A 2 -11.40 -74.08 27.61
CA ASP A 2 -10.41 -74.92 26.92
C ASP A 2 -9.36 -74.06 26.22
N GLU A 3 -8.07 -74.41 26.30
CA GLU A 3 -6.96 -73.66 25.67
C GLU A 3 -7.20 -73.40 24.18
N LYS A 4 -7.86 -74.33 23.49
CA LYS A 4 -8.20 -74.22 22.07
C LYS A 4 -9.22 -73.13 21.77
N GLN A 5 -10.19 -72.89 22.66
CA GLN A 5 -11.16 -71.80 22.51
C GLN A 5 -10.50 -70.44 22.72
N ILE A 6 -9.64 -70.33 23.72
CA ILE A 6 -8.87 -69.11 24.01
C ILE A 6 -7.95 -68.78 22.82
N ALA A 7 -7.26 -69.79 22.27
CA ALA A 7 -6.40 -69.63 21.10
C ALA A 7 -7.19 -69.21 19.85
N LEU A 8 -8.40 -69.74 19.64
CA LEU A 8 -9.27 -69.37 18.52
C LEU A 8 -9.76 -67.92 18.62
N GLU A 9 -10.24 -67.51 19.79
CA GLU A 9 -10.71 -66.13 20.03
C GLU A 9 -9.58 -65.12 19.88
N ALA A 10 -8.38 -65.43 20.39
CA ALA A 10 -7.20 -64.61 20.19
C ALA A 10 -6.80 -64.51 18.70
N MET A 11 -6.92 -65.61 17.94
CA MET A 11 -6.64 -65.63 16.50
C MET A 11 -7.65 -64.79 15.69
N LEU A 12 -8.94 -64.86 16.03
CA LEU A 12 -9.99 -64.05 15.40
C LEU A 12 -9.80 -62.56 15.70
N ALA A 13 -9.51 -62.22 16.97
CA ALA A 13 -9.19 -60.85 17.36
C ALA A 13 -7.95 -60.32 16.63
N ALA A 14 -6.90 -61.13 16.48
CA ALA A 14 -5.68 -60.75 15.74
C ALA A 14 -5.96 -60.51 14.24
N LYS A 15 -6.82 -61.33 13.63
CA LYS A 15 -7.25 -61.16 12.23
C LYS A 15 -8.04 -59.85 12.04
N ASP A 16 -9.01 -59.59 12.91
CA ASP A 16 -9.82 -58.37 12.82
C ASP A 16 -8.97 -57.12 13.07
N SER A 17 -8.04 -57.21 14.03
CA SER A 17 -7.04 -56.15 14.28
C SER A 17 -6.20 -55.88 13.04
N ALA A 18 -5.76 -56.92 12.33
CA ALA A 18 -4.97 -56.78 11.11
C ALA A 18 -5.77 -56.13 9.95
N HIS A 19 -7.07 -56.45 9.83
CA HIS A 19 -7.94 -55.82 8.84
C HIS A 19 -8.14 -54.32 9.12
N TRP A 20 -8.41 -53.96 10.38
CA TRP A 20 -8.50 -52.55 10.78
C TRP A 20 -7.16 -51.82 10.62
N ALA A 21 -6.03 -52.47 10.93
CA ALA A 21 -4.70 -51.91 10.76
C ALA A 21 -4.37 -51.61 9.28
N TRP A 22 -4.83 -52.44 8.35
CA TRP A 22 -4.66 -52.18 6.93
C TRP A 22 -5.43 -50.92 6.49
N TRP A 23 -6.70 -50.81 6.90
CA TRP A 23 -7.52 -49.64 6.58
C TRP A 23 -6.98 -48.34 7.20
N THR A 24 -6.52 -48.39 8.47
CA THR A 24 -5.92 -47.22 9.11
C THR A 24 -4.62 -46.81 8.42
N MET A 25 -3.77 -47.76 8.04
CA MET A 25 -2.53 -47.47 7.30
C MET A 25 -2.84 -46.79 5.96
N THR A 26 -3.82 -47.27 5.19
CA THR A 26 -4.25 -46.60 3.96
C THR A 26 -4.80 -45.20 4.22
N ALA A 27 -5.65 -45.02 5.24
CA ALA A 27 -6.20 -43.72 5.61
C ALA A 27 -5.11 -42.73 6.03
N THR A 28 -4.08 -43.18 6.75
CA THR A 28 -2.94 -42.36 7.15
C THR A 28 -2.15 -41.89 5.92
N ILE A 29 -1.90 -42.75 4.93
CA ILE A 29 -1.22 -42.36 3.69
C ILE A 29 -2.00 -41.28 2.95
N PHE A 30 -3.32 -41.44 2.78
CA PHE A 30 -4.16 -40.42 2.15
C PHE A 30 -4.17 -39.10 2.94
N SER A 31 -4.27 -39.18 4.27
CA SER A 31 -4.23 -38.00 5.14
C SER A 31 -2.91 -37.23 5.01
N VAL A 32 -1.78 -37.95 4.95
CA VAL A 32 -0.46 -37.36 4.72
C VAL A 32 -0.40 -36.67 3.35
N LEU A 33 -0.91 -37.31 2.29
CA LEU A 33 -0.91 -36.73 0.94
C LEU A 33 -1.78 -35.46 0.86
N ILE A 34 -2.96 -35.47 1.46
CA ILE A 34 -3.85 -34.29 1.53
C ILE A 34 -3.17 -33.17 2.32
N SER A 35 -2.54 -33.49 3.45
CA SER A 35 -1.80 -32.52 4.25
C SER A 35 -0.65 -31.89 3.48
N LEU A 36 0.10 -32.70 2.72
CA LEU A 36 1.19 -32.23 1.84
C LEU A 36 0.66 -31.32 0.72
N GLY A 37 -0.44 -31.70 0.08
CA GLY A 37 -1.09 -30.86 -0.93
C GLY A 37 -1.56 -29.52 -0.36
N THR A 38 -2.15 -29.55 0.84
CA THR A 38 -2.59 -28.34 1.57
C THR A 38 -1.42 -27.41 1.88
N LEU A 39 -0.28 -27.98 2.33
CA LEU A 39 0.94 -27.23 2.59
C LEU A 39 1.46 -26.55 1.31
N GLY A 40 1.48 -27.27 0.19
CA GLY A 40 1.88 -26.73 -1.11
C GLY A 40 1.01 -25.56 -1.58
N MET A 41 -0.32 -25.68 -1.43
CA MET A 41 -1.25 -24.58 -1.71
C MET A 41 -1.02 -23.40 -0.77
N ALA A 42 -0.76 -23.63 0.52
CA ALA A 42 -0.48 -22.57 1.49
C ALA A 42 0.78 -21.78 1.11
N PHE A 43 1.86 -22.45 0.68
CA PHE A 43 3.05 -21.76 0.17
C PHE A 43 2.75 -20.91 -1.06
N SER A 44 1.98 -21.43 -2.01
CA SER A 44 1.61 -20.70 -3.23
C SER A 44 0.72 -19.48 -2.91
N ALA A 45 -0.19 -19.64 -1.96
CA ALA A 45 -1.05 -18.56 -1.49
C ALA A 45 -0.25 -17.46 -0.78
N LEU A 46 0.77 -17.80 0.01
CA LEU A 46 1.66 -16.82 0.64
C LEU A 46 2.45 -16.02 -0.38
N ASP A 47 2.97 -16.67 -1.43
CA ASP A 47 3.69 -15.96 -2.49
C ASP A 47 2.76 -15.00 -3.25
N THR A 48 1.57 -15.49 -3.62
CA THR A 48 0.54 -14.66 -4.27
C THR A 48 0.14 -13.47 -3.40
N TRP A 49 -0.03 -13.69 -2.09
CA TRP A 49 -0.39 -12.65 -1.14
C TRP A 49 0.71 -11.58 -1.03
N ARG A 50 1.98 -11.98 -0.98
CA ARG A 50 3.12 -11.07 -1.00
C ARG A 50 3.15 -10.22 -2.28
N GLN A 51 2.89 -10.83 -3.44
CA GLN A 51 2.80 -10.08 -4.70
C GLN A 51 1.65 -9.06 -4.72
N GLN A 52 0.49 -9.44 -4.18
CA GLN A 52 -0.65 -8.53 -4.02
C GLN A 52 -0.35 -7.37 -3.09
N GLU A 53 0.35 -7.62 -1.98
CA GLU A 53 0.75 -6.58 -1.03
C GLU A 53 1.70 -5.56 -1.68
N MET A 54 2.70 -6.04 -2.43
CA MET A 54 3.59 -5.16 -3.20
C MET A 54 2.82 -4.31 -4.22
N LEU A 55 1.88 -4.91 -4.97
CA LEU A 55 1.07 -4.19 -5.94
C LEU A 55 0.20 -3.12 -5.26
N LYS A 56 -0.41 -3.45 -4.12
CA LYS A 56 -1.23 -2.53 -3.33
C LYS A 56 -0.42 -1.30 -2.89
N LEU A 57 0.79 -1.51 -2.38
CA LEU A 57 1.70 -0.43 -1.98
C LEU A 57 2.04 0.50 -3.16
N LYS A 58 2.33 -0.06 -4.34
CA LYS A 58 2.59 0.72 -5.56
C LYS A 58 1.36 1.55 -5.98
N MET A 59 0.16 0.96 -5.93
CA MET A 59 -1.09 1.66 -6.25
C MET A 59 -1.39 2.78 -5.25
N GLU A 60 -1.15 2.56 -3.96
CA GLU A 60 -1.34 3.56 -2.92
C GLU A 60 -0.41 4.75 -3.11
N PHE A 61 0.87 4.51 -3.39
CA PHE A 61 1.81 5.58 -3.72
C PHE A 61 1.38 6.35 -4.97
N LYS A 62 1.01 5.65 -6.05
CA LYS A 62 0.51 6.30 -7.27
C LYS A 62 -0.73 7.17 -7.01
N ARG A 63 -1.68 6.67 -6.23
CA ARG A 63 -2.86 7.42 -5.84
C ARG A 63 -2.48 8.69 -5.08
N SER A 64 -1.57 8.60 -4.11
CA SER A 64 -1.12 9.78 -3.36
C SER A 64 -0.41 10.83 -4.25
N ILE A 65 0.39 10.38 -5.23
CA ILE A 65 1.01 11.28 -6.22
C ILE A 65 -0.06 11.99 -7.06
N LEU A 66 -1.14 11.31 -7.42
CA LEU A 66 -2.25 11.92 -8.15
C LEU A 66 -2.98 12.97 -7.30
N GLU A 67 -3.24 12.67 -6.03
CA GLU A 67 -3.83 13.64 -5.09
C GLU A 67 -2.91 14.86 -4.89
N LEU A 68 -1.59 14.65 -4.88
CA LEU A 68 -0.59 15.70 -4.84
C LEU A 68 -0.58 16.56 -6.12
N ILE A 69 -0.76 15.96 -7.30
CA ILE A 69 -0.93 16.70 -8.56
C ILE A 69 -2.17 17.58 -8.49
N TYR A 70 -3.32 17.04 -8.09
CA TYR A 70 -4.55 17.82 -7.98
C TYR A 70 -4.43 18.97 -6.97
N ALA A 71 -3.76 18.72 -5.84
CA ALA A 71 -3.49 19.78 -4.88
C ALA A 71 -2.54 20.85 -5.45
N MET A 72 -1.61 20.47 -6.30
CA MET A 72 -0.71 21.40 -6.99
C MET A 72 -1.45 22.26 -8.02
N ASP A 73 -2.34 21.66 -8.80
CA ASP A 73 -3.17 22.35 -9.78
C ASP A 73 -4.13 23.34 -9.13
N SER A 74 -4.51 23.11 -7.87
CA SER A 74 -5.31 24.05 -7.08
C SER A 74 -4.54 25.30 -6.66
N MET A 75 -3.20 25.26 -6.67
CA MET A 75 -2.39 26.43 -6.37
C MET A 75 -2.35 27.38 -7.57
N PRO A 76 -2.36 28.71 -7.33
CA PRO A 76 -2.11 29.65 -8.40
C PRO A 76 -0.70 29.43 -8.98
N ARG A 77 -0.57 29.65 -10.30
CA ARG A 77 0.70 29.45 -11.03
C ARG A 77 1.89 30.13 -10.37
N ASN A 78 1.67 31.30 -9.78
CA ASN A 78 2.69 32.01 -9.01
C ASN A 78 2.05 32.58 -7.74
N TRP A 79 2.76 32.49 -6.62
CA TRP A 79 2.34 33.08 -5.36
C TRP A 79 3.52 33.56 -4.53
N SER A 80 3.23 34.50 -3.62
CA SER A 80 4.21 35.04 -2.68
C SER A 80 3.80 34.79 -1.23
N TYR A 81 4.81 34.72 -0.34
CA TYR A 81 4.60 34.57 1.09
C TYR A 81 3.66 35.63 1.70
N HIS A 82 3.70 36.86 1.17
CA HIS A 82 2.81 37.93 1.59
C HIS A 82 1.34 37.61 1.32
N GLN A 83 1.02 37.06 0.14
CA GLN A 83 -0.35 36.67 -0.20
C GLN A 83 -0.89 35.62 0.78
N ILE A 84 -0.08 34.60 1.11
CA ILE A 84 -0.44 33.57 2.09
C ILE A 84 -0.71 34.15 3.48
N ASN A 85 0.13 35.07 3.95
CA ASN A 85 -0.07 35.68 5.26
C ASN A 85 -1.32 36.56 5.31
N SER A 86 -1.58 37.34 4.26
CA SER A 86 -2.79 38.14 4.14
C SER A 86 -4.06 37.26 4.10
N ALA A 87 -4.01 36.14 3.36
CA ALA A 87 -5.08 35.15 3.29
C ALA A 87 -5.34 34.49 4.66
N ARG A 88 -4.29 34.13 5.40
CA ARG A 88 -4.40 33.59 6.76
C ARG A 88 -5.07 34.59 7.69
N ALA A 89 -4.63 35.85 7.71
CA ALA A 89 -5.20 36.88 8.57
C ALA A 89 -6.69 37.11 8.27
N ARG A 90 -7.06 37.12 6.97
CA ARG A 90 -8.45 37.23 6.52
C ARG A 90 -9.31 36.06 6.99
N LEU A 91 -8.82 34.82 6.90
CA LEU A 91 -9.53 33.63 7.40
C LEU A 91 -9.72 33.65 8.92
N GLN A 92 -8.74 34.17 9.66
CA GLN A 92 -8.84 34.31 11.11
C GLN A 92 -9.87 35.37 11.52
N ALA A 93 -9.95 36.47 10.77
CA ALA A 93 -10.93 37.53 11.02
C ALA A 93 -12.37 37.13 10.62
N SER A 94 -12.50 36.36 9.53
CA SER A 94 -13.79 35.98 8.94
C SER A 94 -13.77 34.53 8.45
N PRO A 95 -14.04 33.54 9.32
CA PRO A 95 -14.00 32.12 8.98
C PRO A 95 -14.97 31.71 7.86
N GLU A 96 -16.09 32.41 7.71
CA GLU A 96 -17.09 32.17 6.66
C GLU A 96 -16.54 32.35 5.24
N VAL A 97 -15.41 33.04 5.11
CA VAL A 97 -14.72 33.23 3.84
C VAL A 97 -14.14 31.92 3.29
N ALA A 98 -13.88 30.92 4.15
CA ALA A 98 -13.37 29.61 3.74
C ALA A 98 -14.28 28.88 2.75
N ASN A 99 -15.59 29.16 2.77
CA ASN A 99 -16.57 28.52 1.87
C ASN A 99 -16.71 29.25 0.52
N ARG A 100 -15.99 30.35 0.30
CA ARG A 100 -16.11 31.18 -0.91
C ARG A 100 -15.03 30.80 -1.92
N VAL A 101 -15.44 30.11 -2.98
CA VAL A 101 -14.53 29.54 -4.02
C VAL A 101 -13.63 30.59 -4.69
N ALA A 102 -14.11 31.83 -4.86
CA ALA A 102 -13.37 32.90 -5.54
C ALA A 102 -12.66 33.89 -4.58
N ASP A 103 -12.60 33.60 -3.27
CA ASP A 103 -11.97 34.53 -2.34
C ASP A 103 -10.43 34.38 -2.35
N PRO A 104 -9.66 35.49 -2.31
CA PRO A 104 -8.20 35.45 -2.19
C PRO A 104 -7.68 34.63 -1.00
N ALA A 105 -8.48 34.44 0.05
CA ALA A 105 -8.18 33.56 1.17
C ALA A 105 -7.94 32.09 0.78
N GLN A 106 -8.53 31.65 -0.33
CA GLN A 106 -8.49 30.25 -0.77
C GLN A 106 -7.06 29.74 -1.01
N ILE A 107 -6.14 30.64 -1.36
CA ILE A 107 -4.72 30.31 -1.54
C ILE A 107 -4.09 29.69 -0.28
N TYR A 108 -4.51 30.12 0.92
CA TYR A 108 -4.01 29.56 2.17
C TYR A 108 -4.54 28.14 2.39
N ILE A 109 -5.81 27.90 2.08
CA ILE A 109 -6.45 26.58 2.17
C ILE A 109 -5.79 25.61 1.18
N ASN A 110 -5.61 26.04 -0.06
CA ASN A 110 -4.97 25.24 -1.10
C ASN A 110 -3.51 24.91 -0.74
N LYS A 111 -2.79 25.86 -0.13
CA LYS A 111 -1.44 25.62 0.40
C LYS A 111 -1.42 24.57 1.51
N MET A 112 -2.42 24.57 2.41
CA MET A 112 -2.52 23.56 3.46
C MET A 112 -2.84 22.19 2.87
N ALA A 113 -3.83 22.10 1.97
CA ALA A 113 -4.16 20.88 1.27
C ALA A 113 -2.97 20.30 0.49
N LEU A 114 -2.17 21.15 -0.14
CA LEU A 114 -0.94 20.74 -0.83
C LEU A 114 0.12 20.18 0.12
N LYS A 115 0.27 20.76 1.33
CA LYS A 115 1.17 20.21 2.35
C LYS A 115 0.69 18.85 2.86
N ASP A 116 -0.62 18.70 3.03
CA ASP A 116 -1.21 17.44 3.51
C ASP A 116 -1.04 16.35 2.46
N ALA A 117 -1.36 16.62 1.19
CA ALA A 117 -1.14 15.70 0.08
C ALA A 117 0.35 15.32 -0.09
N PHE A 118 1.27 16.25 0.15
CA PHE A 118 2.71 15.96 0.15
C PHE A 118 3.11 15.04 1.32
N SER A 119 2.55 15.28 2.51
CA SER A 119 2.78 14.42 3.67
C SER A 119 2.28 13.00 3.42
N ASP A 120 1.10 12.85 2.85
CA ASP A 120 0.50 11.55 2.55
C ASP A 120 1.29 10.82 1.46
N SER A 121 1.71 11.53 0.41
CA SER A 121 2.62 10.98 -0.60
C SER A 121 3.96 10.52 -0.01
N THR A 122 4.48 11.24 0.98
CA THR A 122 5.71 10.86 1.68
C THR A 122 5.52 9.63 2.55
N LYS A 123 4.38 9.51 3.25
CA LYS A 123 4.05 8.30 4.02
C LYS A 123 3.94 7.09 3.09
N ALA A 124 3.21 7.22 1.99
CA ALA A 124 3.06 6.14 1.01
C ALA A 124 4.41 5.75 0.41
N TRP A 125 5.27 6.73 0.07
CA TRP A 125 6.64 6.48 -0.39
C TRP A 125 7.43 5.61 0.59
N ILE A 126 7.45 5.96 1.88
CA ILE A 126 8.23 5.23 2.89
C ILE A 126 7.83 3.75 2.95
N MET A 127 6.56 3.42 2.73
CA MET A 127 6.09 2.03 2.72
C MET A 127 6.58 1.24 1.50
N CYS A 128 6.79 1.92 0.36
CA CYS A 128 7.16 1.28 -0.90
C CYS A 128 8.57 1.62 -1.41
N GLU A 129 9.38 2.36 -0.66
CA GLU A 129 10.69 2.88 -1.10
C GLU A 129 11.62 1.78 -1.62
N HIS A 130 11.69 0.67 -0.88
CA HIS A 130 12.48 -0.51 -1.24
C HIS A 130 12.05 -1.17 -2.56
N LEU A 131 10.82 -0.94 -3.02
CA LEU A 131 10.31 -1.45 -4.31
C LEU A 131 10.77 -0.60 -5.51
N PHE A 132 11.32 0.58 -5.25
CA PHE A 132 11.74 1.56 -6.24
C PHE A 132 13.20 1.99 -6.10
N SER A 133 13.97 1.33 -5.23
CA SER A 133 15.40 1.62 -5.05
C SER A 133 16.17 1.51 -6.36
N GLU A 134 17.07 2.45 -6.60
CA GLU A 134 17.91 2.56 -7.80
C GLU A 134 17.13 2.78 -9.11
N THR A 135 15.84 3.11 -9.03
CA THR A 135 15.01 3.42 -10.19
C THR A 135 14.94 4.93 -10.46
N GLU A 136 14.55 5.30 -11.68
CA GLU A 136 14.27 6.70 -12.03
C GLU A 136 13.14 7.32 -11.20
N ILE A 137 12.22 6.50 -10.66
CA ILE A 137 11.12 6.95 -9.80
C ILE A 137 11.69 7.53 -8.49
N GLU A 138 12.67 6.85 -7.88
CA GLU A 138 13.38 7.35 -6.71
C GLU A 138 14.06 8.69 -7.01
N GLY A 139 14.78 8.77 -8.13
CA GLY A 139 15.45 10.00 -8.56
C GLY A 139 14.49 11.18 -8.74
N LEU A 140 13.36 10.95 -9.43
CA LEU A 140 12.32 11.97 -9.65
C LEU A 140 11.64 12.38 -8.34
N TRP A 141 11.31 11.43 -7.48
CA TRP A 141 10.70 11.71 -6.18
C TRP A 141 11.65 12.50 -5.27
N ASN A 142 12.92 12.13 -5.21
CA ASN A 142 13.93 12.85 -4.44
C ASN A 142 14.12 14.29 -4.93
N LYS A 143 14.18 14.46 -6.26
CA LYS A 143 14.25 15.79 -6.88
C LYS A 143 13.01 16.63 -6.53
N PHE A 144 11.82 16.04 -6.67
CA PHE A 144 10.57 16.71 -6.31
C PHE A 144 10.56 17.14 -4.83
N ARG A 145 10.88 16.23 -3.90
CA ARG A 145 10.92 16.53 -2.46
C ARG A 145 11.87 17.68 -2.13
N GLY A 146 13.04 17.70 -2.76
CA GLY A 146 14.02 18.77 -2.59
C GLY A 146 13.48 20.13 -3.03
N GLU A 147 12.93 20.21 -4.24
CA GLU A 147 12.40 21.45 -4.81
C GLU A 147 11.10 21.92 -4.13
N PHE A 148 10.26 20.98 -3.70
CA PHE A 148 8.99 21.27 -3.05
C PHE A 148 9.18 22.01 -1.72
N ARG A 149 10.22 21.66 -0.95
CA ARG A 149 10.52 22.32 0.32
C ARG A 149 10.81 23.81 0.13
N ASP A 150 11.56 24.17 -0.90
CA ASP A 150 11.88 25.56 -1.18
C ASP A 150 10.63 26.31 -1.70
N TYR A 151 9.87 25.68 -2.60
CA TYR A 151 8.62 26.22 -3.12
C TYR A 151 7.60 26.51 -2.02
N ILE A 152 7.34 25.56 -1.11
CA ILE A 152 6.32 25.75 -0.07
C ILE A 152 6.69 26.84 0.94
N MET A 153 7.98 27.11 1.11
CA MET A 153 8.50 28.17 1.98
C MET A 153 8.49 29.54 1.30
N ARG A 154 9.06 29.63 0.10
CA ARG A 154 9.35 30.91 -0.57
C ARG A 154 8.27 31.35 -1.56
N GLY A 155 7.44 30.44 -2.03
CA GLY A 155 6.58 30.65 -3.19
C GLY A 155 7.36 30.56 -4.49
N GLY A 156 6.66 30.71 -5.61
CA GLY A 156 7.24 30.62 -6.94
C GLY A 156 6.32 29.95 -7.95
N ASP A 157 6.90 29.61 -9.10
CA ASP A 157 6.20 28.99 -10.22
C ASP A 157 5.95 27.49 -9.98
N THR A 158 4.70 27.05 -10.18
CA THR A 158 4.29 25.64 -10.08
C THR A 158 4.78 24.78 -11.25
N ASN A 159 5.04 25.37 -12.43
CA ASN A 159 5.30 24.64 -13.67
C ASN A 159 6.42 23.60 -13.57
N ARG A 160 7.52 23.97 -12.88
CA ARG A 160 8.67 23.08 -12.73
C ARG A 160 8.34 21.86 -11.87
N LEU A 161 7.65 22.06 -10.75
CA LEU A 161 7.24 20.98 -9.86
C LEU A 161 6.16 20.10 -10.48
N ALA A 162 5.19 20.72 -11.18
CA ALA A 162 4.15 20.01 -11.91
C ALA A 162 4.76 19.09 -12.98
N GLY A 163 5.73 19.58 -13.76
CA GLY A 163 6.42 18.75 -14.77
C GLY A 163 7.18 17.54 -14.17
N ILE A 164 7.75 17.68 -12.97
CA ILE A 164 8.40 16.56 -12.27
C ILE A 164 7.33 15.54 -11.82
N LEU A 165 6.21 15.99 -11.27
CA LEU A 165 5.11 15.12 -10.85
C LEU A 165 4.44 14.41 -12.02
N GLU A 166 4.22 15.09 -13.14
CA GLU A 166 3.69 14.48 -14.36
C GLU A 166 4.61 13.39 -14.87
N SER A 167 5.93 13.65 -14.88
CA SER A 167 6.94 12.64 -15.25
C SER A 167 6.92 11.44 -14.31
N LEU A 168 6.77 11.69 -13.00
CA LEU A 168 6.66 10.64 -11.98
C LEU A 168 5.39 9.79 -12.19
N ASN A 169 4.24 10.44 -12.39
CA ASN A 169 2.96 9.78 -12.65
C ASN A 169 2.99 8.96 -13.95
N ALA A 170 3.63 9.46 -15.01
CA ALA A 170 3.79 8.74 -16.25
C ALA A 170 4.60 7.45 -16.06
N LYS A 171 5.69 7.48 -15.29
CA LYS A 171 6.50 6.28 -15.00
C LYS A 171 5.77 5.30 -14.08
N LEU A 172 4.97 5.79 -13.13
CA LEU A 172 4.07 4.98 -12.30
C LEU A 172 2.89 4.38 -13.09
N LYS A 173 2.63 4.81 -14.33
CA LYS A 173 1.61 4.21 -15.21
C LYS A 173 2.09 2.93 -15.90
N VAL A 174 3.40 2.74 -16.00
CA VAL A 174 4.03 1.58 -16.68
C VAL A 174 4.21 0.39 -15.71
N LEU A 175 3.94 0.60 -14.42
CA LEU A 175 3.97 -0.40 -13.34
C LEU A 175 2.58 -0.95 -13.06
#